data_AF-A0A7K2ZYD5-F1
#
_entry.id   AF-A0A7K2ZYD5-F1
#
_cell.length_a   1.000
_cell.length_b   1.000
_cell.length_c   1.000
_cell.angle_alpha   90.00
_cell.angle_beta   90.00
_cell.angle_gamma   90.00
#
_symmetry.space_group_name_H-M   'P 1'
#
loop_
_entity.id
_entity.type
_entity.pdbx_description
1 polymer ?
#
loop_
_entity_poly.entity_id
_entity_poly.type
_entity_poly.pdbx_seq_one_letter_code
_entity_poly.pdbx_strand_id
1 'polypeptide(L)'
;MFSDVGLMELITIAALGLLLFGPDKLPEFLQNAARTVRRIREFSEDAQQEIRSELGPEFQDFDVRDLHPKTFVRKHVLDGDDSLGRELGEIRDALDPRREPADTTVGPAKPESAPERPRAGFDPDAT
;
A
#
# COMPACT_ATOMS: atom_id res chain seq x y z
N MET A 1 -11.96 4.69 5.65
CA MET A 1 -10.52 4.81 5.38
C MET A 1 -10.22 5.03 3.89
N PHE A 2 -10.92 4.37 2.95
CA PHE A 2 -10.83 4.71 1.52
C PHE A 2 -11.42 6.07 1.13
N SER A 3 -12.27 6.62 1.99
CA SER A 3 -12.92 7.93 1.81
C SER A 3 -11.96 9.13 1.94
N ASP A 4 -10.75 8.92 2.45
CA ASP A 4 -9.72 9.96 2.60
C ASP A 4 -8.80 10.07 1.38
N VAL A 5 -8.90 9.15 0.41
CA VAL A 5 -8.09 9.19 -0.82
C VAL A 5 -8.58 10.34 -1.70
N GLY A 6 -7.77 11.38 -1.81
CA GLY A 6 -8.07 12.55 -2.63
C GLY A 6 -7.92 12.27 -4.13
N LEU A 7 -8.54 13.12 -4.96
CA LEU A 7 -8.38 13.06 -6.43
C LEU A 7 -6.89 13.11 -6.85
N MET A 8 -6.09 13.92 -6.15
CA MET A 8 -4.65 14.03 -6.43
C MET A 8 -3.89 12.74 -6.14
N GLU A 9 -4.24 12.03 -5.06
CA GLU A 9 -3.59 10.77 -4.70
C GLU A 9 -3.94 9.65 -5.70
N LEU A 10 -5.19 9.63 -6.17
CA LEU A 10 -5.61 8.75 -7.27
C LEU A 10 -4.79 8.98 -8.54
N ILE A 11 -4.54 10.25 -8.90
CA ILE A 11 -3.70 10.61 -10.05
C ILE A 11 -2.26 10.15 -9.82
N THR A 12 -1.70 10.32 -8.62
CA THR A 12 -0.35 9.86 -8.28
C THR A 12 -0.21 8.35 -8.42
N ILE A 13 -1.15 7.56 -7.88
CA ILE A 13 -1.16 6.10 -8.00
C ILE A 13 -1.30 5.68 -9.46
N ALA A 14 -2.17 6.34 -10.22
CA ALA A 14 -2.32 6.08 -11.64
C ALA A 14 -1.01 6.36 -12.39
N ALA A 15 -0.38 7.51 -12.15
CA ALA A 15 0.90 7.86 -12.76
C ALA A 15 2.01 6.86 -12.40
N LEU A 16 2.09 6.43 -11.14
CA LEU A 16 3.04 5.42 -10.68
C LEU A 16 2.80 4.07 -11.36
N GLY A 17 1.54 3.63 -11.43
CA GLY A 17 1.16 2.40 -12.14
C GLY A 17 1.51 2.47 -13.64
N LEU A 18 1.23 3.60 -14.29
CA LEU A 18 1.59 3.82 -15.69
C LEU A 18 3.11 3.85 -15.88
N LEU A 19 3.89 4.37 -14.92
CA LEU A 19 5.35 4.40 -15.00
C LEU A 19 5.98 3.02 -14.80
N LEU A 20 5.50 2.25 -13.82
CA LEU A 20 6.03 0.93 -13.49
C LEU A 20 5.69 -0.13 -14.53
N PHE A 21 4.43 -0.16 -14.98
CA PHE A 21 3.94 -1.18 -15.90
C PHE A 21 3.92 -0.70 -17.36
N GLY A 22 3.75 0.60 -17.58
CA GLY A 22 3.49 1.17 -18.90
C GLY A 22 1.98 1.36 -19.16
N PRO A 23 1.59 2.41 -19.91
CA PRO A 23 0.19 2.71 -20.20
C PRO A 23 -0.53 1.63 -21.00
N ASP A 24 0.20 0.88 -21.82
CA ASP A 24 -0.37 -0.18 -22.65
C ASP A 24 -0.58 -1.49 -21.89
N LYS A 25 0.27 -1.76 -20.89
CA LYS A 25 0.28 -3.04 -20.16
C LYS A 25 -0.68 -3.05 -18.99
N LEU A 26 -0.82 -1.94 -18.27
CA LEU A 26 -1.75 -1.83 -17.16
C LEU A 26 -3.18 -2.30 -17.52
N PRO A 27 -3.84 -1.80 -18.57
CA PRO A 27 -5.19 -2.26 -18.93
C PRO A 27 -5.22 -3.73 -19.35
N GLU A 28 -4.17 -4.22 -20.02
CA GLU A 28 -4.03 -5.64 -20.38
C GLU A 28 -3.99 -6.53 -19.13
N PHE A 29 -3.21 -6.14 -18.12
CA PHE A 29 -3.12 -6.84 -16.83
C PHE A 29 -4.45 -6.84 -16.07
N LEU A 30 -5.15 -5.71 -15.98
CA LEU A 30 -6.46 -5.65 -15.32
C LEU A 30 -7.47 -6.58 -16.00
N GLN A 31 -7.50 -6.60 -17.34
CA GLN A 31 -8.38 -7.51 -18.08
C GLN A 31 -8.05 -8.97 -17.84
N ASN A 32 -6.76 -9.32 -17.80
CA ASN A 32 -6.31 -10.68 -17.49
C ASN A 32 -6.70 -11.09 -16.07
N ALA A 33 -6.46 -10.23 -15.09
CA ALA A 33 -6.88 -10.46 -13.71
C ALA A 33 -8.40 -10.66 -13.60
N ALA A 34 -9.18 -9.79 -14.22
CA ALA A 34 -10.64 -9.90 -14.22
C ALA A 34 -11.14 -11.20 -14.86
N ARG A 35 -10.53 -11.62 -15.98
CA ARG A 35 -10.83 -12.90 -16.64
C ARG A 35 -10.48 -14.09 -15.74
N THR A 36 -9.33 -14.07 -15.10
CA THR A 36 -8.89 -15.13 -14.18
C THR A 36 -9.85 -15.24 -12.99
N VAL A 37 -10.23 -14.12 -12.38
CA VAL A 37 -11.18 -14.11 -11.26
C VAL A 37 -12.53 -14.69 -11.66
N ARG A 38 -13.03 -14.36 -12.87
CA ARG A 38 -14.27 -14.97 -13.39
C ARG A 38 -14.15 -16.48 -13.56
N ARG A 39 -13.06 -16.97 -14.15
CA ARG A 39 -12.81 -18.41 -14.33
C ARG A 39 -12.71 -19.15 -13.00
N ILE A 40 -12.05 -18.56 -11.99
CA ILE A 40 -11.97 -19.14 -10.65
C ILE A 40 -13.36 -19.28 -10.05
N ARG A 41 -14.21 -18.27 -10.22
CA ARG A 41 -15.60 -18.31 -9.74
C ARG A 41 -16.40 -19.40 -10.42
N GLU A 42 -16.35 -19.47 -11.76
CA GLU A 42 -17.04 -20.49 -12.56
C GLU A 42 -16.59 -21.91 -12.15
N PHE A 43 -15.28 -22.14 -12.04
CA PHE A 43 -14.72 -23.42 -11.61
C PHE A 43 -15.15 -23.81 -10.19
N SER A 44 -15.28 -22.83 -9.29
CA SER A 44 -15.76 -23.08 -7.92
C SER A 44 -17.24 -23.43 -7.89
N GLU A 45 -18.06 -22.78 -8.72
CA GLU A 45 -19.49 -23.08 -8.86
C GLU A 45 -19.71 -24.47 -9.48
N ASP A 46 -18.93 -24.82 -10.52
CA ASP A 46 -18.99 -26.13 -11.19
C ASP A 46 -18.55 -27.27 -10.25
N ALA A 47 -17.43 -27.11 -9.54
CA ALA A 47 -16.93 -28.11 -8.60
C ALA A 47 -17.90 -28.33 -7.42
N GLN A 48 -18.55 -27.27 -6.93
CA GLN A 48 -19.61 -27.39 -5.92
C GLN A 48 -20.80 -28.20 -6.45
N GLN A 49 -21.15 -28.02 -7.72
CA GLN A 49 -22.25 -28.74 -8.34
C GLN A 49 -21.93 -30.23 -8.54
N GLU A 50 -20.69 -30.55 -8.94
CA GLU A 50 -20.20 -31.93 -9.09
C GLU A 50 -20.17 -32.65 -7.73
N ILE A 51 -19.57 -32.04 -6.69
CA ILE A 51 -19.53 -32.56 -5.31
C ILE A 51 -20.96 -32.80 -4.78
N ARG A 52 -21.88 -31.86 -5.01
CA ARG A 52 -23.29 -32.00 -4.60
C ARG A 52 -24.00 -33.14 -5.34
N SER A 53 -23.65 -33.38 -6.60
CA SER A 53 -24.29 -34.40 -7.43
C SER A 53 -23.80 -35.82 -7.15
N GLU A 54 -22.53 -36.00 -6.78
CA GLU A 54 -21.93 -37.32 -6.59
C GLU A 54 -21.94 -37.82 -5.14
N LEU A 55 -21.88 -36.92 -4.16
CA LEU A 55 -21.73 -37.31 -2.75
C LEU A 55 -23.02 -37.22 -1.92
N GLY A 56 -24.13 -36.83 -2.56
CA GLY A 56 -25.43 -36.77 -1.93
C GLY A 56 -25.57 -35.66 -0.87
N PRO A 57 -26.77 -35.53 -0.27
CA PRO A 57 -27.11 -34.44 0.66
C PRO A 57 -26.27 -34.40 1.96
N GLU A 58 -25.37 -35.35 2.19
CA GLU A 58 -24.55 -35.44 3.42
C GLU A 58 -23.36 -34.46 3.45
N PHE A 59 -23.05 -33.78 2.34
CA PHE A 59 -22.04 -32.69 2.29
C PHE A 59 -22.66 -31.29 2.23
N GLN A 60 -23.96 -31.15 2.49
CA GLN A 60 -24.64 -29.85 2.58
C GLN A 60 -24.03 -28.94 3.67
N ASP A 61 -23.36 -29.52 4.67
CA ASP A 61 -22.76 -28.80 5.80
C ASP A 61 -21.33 -28.29 5.55
N PHE A 62 -20.71 -28.61 4.40
CA PHE A 62 -19.50 -27.90 3.98
C PHE A 62 -19.91 -26.57 3.37
N ASP A 63 -19.93 -25.54 4.20
CA ASP A 63 -20.35 -24.19 3.84
C ASP A 63 -19.29 -23.50 2.97
N VAL A 64 -19.23 -23.87 1.68
CA VAL A 64 -18.36 -23.25 0.68
C VAL A 64 -18.70 -21.76 0.47
N ARG A 65 -19.82 -21.28 1.06
CA ARG A 65 -20.23 -19.88 1.07
C ARG A 65 -19.42 -19.03 2.06
N ASP A 66 -18.77 -19.64 3.06
CA ASP A 66 -17.89 -18.93 3.99
C ASP A 66 -16.49 -18.68 3.40
N LEU A 67 -16.18 -19.29 2.25
CA LEU A 67 -15.02 -18.97 1.40
C LEU A 67 -15.31 -17.87 0.37
N HIS A 68 -16.41 -17.12 0.49
CA HIS A 68 -16.61 -15.96 -0.37
C HIS A 68 -15.48 -14.95 -0.12
N PRO A 69 -14.61 -14.66 -1.12
CA PRO A 69 -13.45 -13.80 -0.91
C PRO A 69 -13.84 -12.40 -0.44
N LYS A 70 -15.05 -11.93 -0.78
CA LYS A 70 -15.59 -10.66 -0.29
C LYS A 70 -15.92 -10.68 1.20
N THR A 71 -16.44 -11.80 1.71
CA THR A 71 -16.76 -11.99 3.14
C THR A 71 -15.49 -12.29 3.93
N PHE A 72 -14.56 -13.06 3.35
CA PHE A 72 -13.23 -13.34 3.92
C PHE A 72 -12.37 -12.09 4.02
N VAL A 73 -12.24 -11.31 2.94
CA VAL A 73 -11.55 -10.01 2.93
C VAL A 73 -12.22 -9.06 3.90
N ARG A 74 -13.56 -9.03 3.96
CA ARG A 74 -14.26 -8.21 4.96
C ARG A 74 -13.87 -8.64 6.38
N LYS A 75 -13.92 -9.93 6.69
CA LYS A 75 -13.61 -10.45 8.03
C LYS A 75 -12.13 -10.33 8.41
N HIS A 76 -11.20 -10.44 7.45
CA HIS A 76 -9.75 -10.39 7.73
C HIS A 76 -9.16 -8.98 7.61
N VAL A 77 -9.65 -8.15 6.68
CA VAL A 77 -9.15 -6.78 6.47
C VAL A 77 -9.89 -5.77 7.34
N LEU A 78 -11.19 -5.94 7.60
CA LEU A 78 -11.95 -5.00 8.45
C LEU A 78 -12.02 -5.45 9.92
N ASP A 79 -12.05 -6.75 10.19
CA ASP A 79 -12.36 -7.25 11.54
C ASP A 79 -11.24 -8.08 12.21
N GLY A 80 -10.21 -8.54 11.48
CA GLY A 80 -9.45 -9.73 11.90
C GLY A 80 -7.92 -9.67 11.94
N ASP A 81 -7.26 -8.76 11.24
CA ASP A 81 -5.79 -8.77 11.17
C ASP A 81 -5.23 -7.35 11.27
N ASP A 82 -4.97 -6.93 12.51
CA ASP A 82 -4.33 -5.65 12.81
C ASP A 82 -2.96 -5.49 12.12
N SER A 83 -2.34 -6.58 11.67
CA SER A 83 -1.02 -6.59 11.03
C SER A 83 -1.09 -6.09 9.57
N LEU A 84 -1.94 -6.69 8.75
CA LEU A 84 -2.19 -6.27 7.36
C LEU A 84 -2.86 -4.90 7.30
N GLY A 85 -3.77 -4.61 8.24
CA GLY A 85 -4.40 -3.30 8.36
C GLY A 85 -3.37 -2.19 8.65
N ARG A 86 -2.37 -2.46 9.49
CA ARG A 86 -1.26 -1.53 9.77
C ARG A 86 -0.33 -1.38 8.58
N GLU A 87 0.07 -2.47 7.91
CA GLU A 87 0.95 -2.41 6.74
C GLU A 87 0.32 -1.63 5.58
N LEU A 88 -0.96 -1.88 5.30
CA LEU A 88 -1.74 -1.08 4.35
C LEU A 88 -1.90 0.39 4.82
N GLY A 89 -1.97 0.60 6.13
CA GLY A 89 -1.98 1.92 6.76
C GLY A 89 -0.67 2.68 6.60
N GLU A 90 0.48 2.01 6.74
CA GLU A 90 1.82 2.58 6.54
C GLU A 90 2.08 2.89 5.07
N ILE A 91 1.67 2.01 4.15
CA ILE A 91 1.71 2.27 2.72
C ILE A 91 0.86 3.51 2.41
N ARG A 92 -0.36 3.57 2.93
CA ARG A 92 -1.24 4.75 2.79
C ARG A 92 -0.61 6.02 3.39
N ASP A 93 0.00 5.93 4.55
CA ASP A 93 0.68 7.07 5.21
C ASP A 93 1.95 7.51 4.46
N ALA A 94 2.66 6.57 3.81
CA ALA A 94 3.82 6.85 2.97
C ALA A 94 3.44 7.41 1.59
N LEU A 95 2.22 7.12 1.13
CA LEU A 95 1.63 7.66 -0.08
C LEU A 95 0.91 9.00 0.16
N ASP A 96 0.69 9.44 1.40
CA ASP A 96 0.10 10.73 1.76
C ASP A 96 1.06 11.89 1.47
N PRO A 97 0.82 12.68 0.41
CA PRO A 97 1.71 13.75 -0.01
C PRO A 97 1.55 15.03 0.83
N ARG A 98 0.65 15.07 1.83
CA ARG A 98 0.55 16.19 2.78
C ARG A 98 1.60 16.15 3.88
N ARG A 99 2.26 15.01 4.10
CA ARG A 99 3.54 15.01 4.80
C ARG A 99 4.58 15.55 3.82
N GLU A 100 4.96 16.81 4.01
CA GLU A 100 6.23 17.27 3.48
C GLU A 100 7.30 16.23 3.85
N PRO A 101 8.22 15.86 2.94
CA PRO A 101 9.41 15.14 3.31
C PRO A 101 10.18 16.04 4.27
N ALA A 102 9.92 15.87 5.57
CA ALA A 102 10.79 16.37 6.59
C ALA A 102 12.14 15.71 6.34
N ASP A 103 13.06 16.54 5.87
CA ASP A 103 14.48 16.28 5.81
C ASP A 103 14.97 15.40 4.65
N THR A 104 14.87 15.96 3.44
CA THR A 104 16.06 15.97 2.58
C THR A 104 16.29 17.40 2.11
N THR A 105 16.49 18.29 3.08
CA THR A 105 17.19 19.53 2.79
C THR A 105 18.63 19.16 2.43
N VAL A 106 18.87 18.88 1.14
CA VAL A 106 20.14 19.26 0.51
C VAL A 106 20.13 20.78 0.48
N GLY A 107 20.35 21.39 1.65
CA GLY A 107 20.59 22.81 1.79
C GLY A 107 21.89 23.16 1.08
N PRO A 108 22.02 24.35 0.47
CA PRO A 108 23.30 24.79 -0.05
C PRO A 108 24.31 24.76 1.10
N ALA A 109 25.36 23.96 0.91
CA ALA A 109 26.45 23.81 1.86
C ALA A 109 26.95 25.21 2.27
N LYS A 110 26.64 25.60 3.52
CA LYS A 110 27.33 26.66 4.21
C LYS A 110 28.70 26.09 4.58
N PRO A 111 29.82 26.57 4.01
CA PRO A 111 31.12 26.06 4.40
C PRO A 111 31.43 26.64 5.78
N GLU A 112 31.20 25.83 6.81
CA GLU A 112 31.80 26.04 8.13
C GLU A 112 33.08 25.20 8.18
N SER A 113 34.20 25.87 7.94
CA SER A 113 35.53 25.33 8.23
C SER A 113 36.55 26.45 8.45
N ALA A 114 36.63 26.94 9.69
CA ALA A 114 37.89 27.46 10.26
C ALA A 114 37.78 27.52 11.79
N PRO A 115 38.55 26.71 12.55
CA PRO A 115 38.72 26.94 13.98
C PRO A 115 39.91 27.89 14.17
N GLU A 116 39.66 29.17 14.39
CA GLU A 116 40.73 30.14 14.70
C GLU A 116 40.47 30.84 16.03
N ARG A 117 40.98 30.17 17.07
CA ARG A 117 41.69 30.61 18.30
C ARG A 117 41.33 31.94 18.99
N PRO A 118 41.52 32.00 20.33
CA PRO A 118 40.85 32.97 21.19
C PRO A 118 41.43 34.37 21.07
N ARG A 119 40.53 35.37 21.14
CA ARG A 119 40.87 36.79 21.22
C ARG A 119 41.67 37.04 22.49
N ALA A 120 42.96 37.31 22.36
CA ALA A 120 43.76 37.89 23.41
C ALA A 120 43.30 39.35 23.62
N GLY A 121 42.77 39.63 24.80
CA GLY A 121 42.51 40.99 25.24
C GLY A 121 43.84 41.73 25.38
N PHE A 122 43.91 42.93 24.81
CA PHE A 122 45.01 43.85 25.00
C PHE A 122 44.85 44.49 26.38
N ASP A 123 45.72 44.13 27.32
CA ASP A 123 45.81 44.71 28.67
C ASP A 123 46.84 45.86 28.63
N PRO A 124 46.43 47.13 28.81
CA PRO A 124 47.34 48.26 28.74
C PRO A 124 48.09 48.57 30.05
N ASP A 125 48.00 47.74 31.10
CA ASP A 125 48.65 47.99 32.41
C ASP A 125 49.74 46.97 32.78
N ALA A 126 50.78 46.82 31.94
CA ALA A 126 52.04 46.19 32.35
C ALA A 126 53.23 47.14 32.12
N THR A 127 53.84 47.57 33.23
CA THR A 127 55.09 48.35 33.37
C THR A 127 56.32 47.53 33.02
#